data_AF-A0A7S2XZ47-F1
#
_entry.id   AF-A0A7S2XZ47-F1
#
_cell.length_a   1.000
_cell.length_b   1.000
_cell.length_c   1.000
_cell.angle_alpha   90.00
_cell.angle_beta   90.00
_cell.angle_gamma   90.00
#
_symmetry.space_group_name_H-M   'P 1'
#
loop_
_entity.id
_entity.type
_entity.pdbx_description
1 polymer ?
#
loop_
_entity_poly.entity_id
_entity_poly.type
_entity_poly.pdbx_seq_one_letter_code
_entity_poly.pdbx_strand_id
1 'polypeptide(L)'
;MSEPAAKKAKVEENEQILPKYPDKVEGKVAMITGITGQDGSYLAEFLLEKGYEVHGIIRRSSSFNTNRIEHLYADKALKLHYGDLCDSTNLMAIIAQIKPDEIYNLGAMSHVKVSFEMPEYTAEVDGVGTLRLLDAVRAAGLVETCRVYQASTSELYGKVQEIPQTEKTPFYPRSPYGVAKQFSFWMLVNYREAYNMHCINGILFNHESPRRGPTFVTRKVTRAVARIHKGLQQDLQLGNLDSQRDWGHARDYVEGMWMMMQRDGEAEDYVLATGECHSVREFVEKAFHYIGITLGWRGSGVDEVGFDSANEDRVLVKINPRYFRPTEVDLLVGDASKAKNLLGWSPKVTFQALVEEMMQADIDKVEKGDLIN
;
A
#
# COMPACT_ATOMS: atom_id res chain seq x y z
N MET A 1 -13.78 -75.06 26.31
CA MET A 1 -13.47 -74.33 25.07
C MET A 1 -13.96 -72.91 25.26
N SER A 2 -13.03 -71.98 25.35
CA SER A 2 -13.24 -70.57 25.70
C SER A 2 -13.67 -69.75 24.48
N GLU A 3 -14.80 -69.04 24.59
CA GLU A 3 -15.10 -67.89 23.73
C GLU A 3 -14.30 -66.66 24.19
N PRO A 4 -13.72 -65.86 23.28
CA PRO A 4 -13.03 -64.65 23.67
C PRO A 4 -14.02 -63.47 23.77
N ALA A 5 -14.00 -62.80 24.92
CA ALA A 5 -14.72 -61.56 25.16
C ALA A 5 -14.17 -60.42 24.28
N ALA A 6 -15.02 -59.85 23.42
CA ALA A 6 -14.70 -58.64 22.65
C ALA A 6 -14.66 -57.42 23.59
N LYS A 7 -13.46 -56.92 23.89
CA LYS A 7 -13.26 -55.59 24.49
C LYS A 7 -13.54 -54.52 23.43
N LYS A 8 -14.65 -53.79 23.57
CA LYS A 8 -14.83 -52.49 22.91
C LYS A 8 -13.83 -51.50 23.50
N ALA A 9 -12.84 -51.10 22.71
CA ALA A 9 -12.00 -49.95 23.04
C ALA A 9 -12.87 -48.68 22.95
N LYS A 10 -12.99 -47.94 24.07
CA LYS A 10 -13.45 -46.56 24.02
C LYS A 10 -12.36 -45.75 23.33
N VAL A 11 -12.68 -45.17 22.19
CA VAL A 11 -11.88 -44.10 21.61
C VAL A 11 -12.14 -42.88 22.48
N GLU A 12 -11.16 -42.50 23.30
CA GLU A 12 -11.15 -41.18 23.93
C GLU A 12 -10.95 -40.15 22.82
N GLU A 13 -11.95 -39.27 22.65
CA GLU A 13 -11.83 -38.09 21.80
C GLU A 13 -10.72 -37.21 22.38
N ASN A 14 -9.58 -37.21 21.69
CA ASN A 14 -8.45 -36.35 22.01
C ASN A 14 -8.75 -34.92 21.51
N GLU A 15 -9.69 -34.24 22.17
CA GLU A 15 -9.90 -32.79 22.04
C GLU A 15 -8.75 -32.04 22.72
N GLN A 16 -7.51 -32.12 22.19
CA GLN A 16 -6.42 -31.27 22.67
C GLN A 16 -5.17 -31.30 21.78
N ILE A 17 -5.27 -30.83 20.54
CA ILE A 17 -4.08 -30.35 19.78
C ILE A 17 -4.45 -29.09 18.98
N LEU A 18 -5.11 -28.13 19.62
CA LEU A 18 -5.07 -26.75 19.15
C LEU A 18 -4.57 -25.89 20.31
N PRO A 19 -3.53 -25.06 20.11
CA PRO A 19 -3.07 -24.15 21.14
C PRO A 19 -4.25 -23.29 21.62
N LYS A 20 -4.55 -23.36 22.92
CA LYS A 20 -5.52 -22.46 23.56
C LYS A 20 -4.91 -21.07 23.62
N TYR A 21 -5.51 -20.14 22.89
CA TYR A 21 -5.16 -18.72 22.90
C TYR A 21 -5.99 -17.99 23.96
N PRO A 22 -5.48 -16.89 24.54
CA PRO A 22 -6.18 -16.13 25.57
C PRO A 22 -7.53 -15.63 25.10
N ASP A 23 -8.47 -15.49 26.04
CA ASP A 23 -9.79 -14.91 25.83
C ASP A 23 -9.71 -13.53 25.16
N LYS A 24 -10.73 -13.23 24.33
CA LYS A 24 -10.88 -12.02 23.52
C LYS A 24 -10.47 -10.77 24.34
N VAL A 25 -9.46 -10.04 23.89
CA VAL A 25 -9.12 -8.73 24.47
C VAL A 25 -10.31 -7.81 24.25
N GLU A 26 -10.67 -6.98 25.24
CA GLU A 26 -11.70 -5.95 25.07
C GLU A 26 -11.24 -4.96 23.97
N GLY A 27 -11.70 -5.15 22.73
CA GLY A 27 -11.32 -4.35 21.55
C GLY A 27 -11.78 -5.00 20.24
N LYS A 28 -11.84 -4.23 19.15
CA LYS A 28 -12.07 -4.77 17.80
C LYS A 28 -10.81 -5.49 17.30
N VAL A 29 -10.98 -6.54 16.50
CA VAL A 29 -9.90 -7.32 15.90
C VAL A 29 -9.74 -6.93 14.43
N ALA A 30 -8.55 -6.43 14.06
CA ALA A 30 -8.21 -6.09 12.68
C ALA A 30 -7.19 -7.07 12.11
N MET A 31 -7.38 -7.49 10.86
CA MET A 31 -6.36 -8.24 10.10
C MET A 31 -5.86 -7.40 8.93
N ILE A 32 -4.54 -7.23 8.81
CA ILE A 32 -3.88 -6.45 7.77
C ILE A 32 -3.02 -7.38 6.90
N THR A 33 -3.36 -7.51 5.62
CA THR A 33 -2.43 -8.10 4.64
C THR A 33 -1.43 -7.03 4.21
N GLY A 34 -0.17 -7.40 3.96
CA GLY A 34 0.85 -6.40 3.59
C GLY A 34 1.26 -5.47 4.72
N ILE A 35 1.15 -5.91 5.99
CA ILE A 35 1.47 -5.12 7.19
C ILE A 35 2.90 -4.55 7.19
N THR A 36 3.85 -5.22 6.54
CA THR A 36 5.26 -4.79 6.42
C THR A 36 5.48 -3.69 5.37
N GLY A 37 4.43 -3.32 4.63
CA GLY A 37 4.43 -2.24 3.65
C GLY A 37 4.42 -0.85 4.31
N GLN A 38 4.38 0.19 3.48
CA GLN A 38 4.23 1.56 3.96
C GLN A 38 2.92 1.71 4.73
N ASP A 39 1.80 1.48 4.06
CA ASP A 39 0.49 1.80 4.60
C ASP A 39 0.12 0.84 5.73
N GLY A 40 0.44 -0.45 5.58
CA GLY A 40 0.28 -1.44 6.63
C GLY A 40 1.00 -1.07 7.94
N SER A 41 2.19 -0.47 7.87
CA SER A 41 2.91 -0.03 9.07
C SER A 41 2.27 1.17 9.76
N TYR A 42 1.78 2.16 9.00
CA TYR A 42 1.07 3.31 9.59
C TYR A 42 -0.33 2.92 10.08
N LEU A 43 -1.02 2.03 9.37
CA LEU A 43 -2.33 1.55 9.78
C LEU A 43 -2.24 0.70 11.05
N ALA A 44 -1.20 -0.15 11.18
CA ALA A 44 -0.97 -0.91 12.40
C ALA A 44 -0.77 0.01 13.62
N GLU A 45 0.07 1.05 13.49
CA GLU A 45 0.24 2.09 14.53
C GLU A 45 -1.10 2.71 14.90
N PHE A 46 -1.83 3.19 13.89
CA PHE A 46 -3.09 3.90 14.06
C PHE A 46 -4.18 3.05 14.74
N LEU A 47 -4.28 1.76 14.39
CA LEU A 47 -5.27 0.85 14.98
C LEU A 47 -4.88 0.43 16.41
N LEU A 48 -3.59 0.18 16.68
CA LEU A 48 -3.10 -0.10 18.03
C LEU A 48 -3.36 1.09 18.98
N GLU A 49 -3.10 2.32 18.53
CA GLU A 49 -3.42 3.54 19.27
C GLU A 49 -4.93 3.69 19.58
N LYS A 50 -5.78 3.09 18.74
CA LYS A 50 -7.24 3.02 18.94
C LYS A 50 -7.70 1.85 19.80
N GLY A 51 -6.79 1.03 20.32
CA GLY A 51 -7.11 -0.11 21.16
C GLY A 51 -7.58 -1.35 20.40
N TYR A 52 -7.24 -1.48 19.10
CA TYR A 52 -7.50 -2.71 18.36
C TYR A 52 -6.50 -3.81 18.74
N GLU A 53 -6.96 -5.06 18.68
CA GLU A 53 -6.07 -6.19 18.47
C GLU A 53 -5.71 -6.26 16.98
N VAL A 54 -4.43 -6.19 16.65
CA VAL A 54 -3.96 -6.11 15.26
C VAL A 54 -3.23 -7.39 14.87
N HIS A 55 -3.74 -8.06 13.84
CA HIS A 55 -3.09 -9.19 13.21
C HIS A 55 -2.51 -8.82 11.86
N GLY A 56 -1.26 -9.21 11.61
CA GLY A 56 -0.56 -8.94 10.36
C GLY A 56 -0.17 -10.22 9.62
N ILE A 57 -0.45 -10.28 8.32
CA ILE A 57 0.11 -11.34 7.47
C ILE A 57 1.49 -10.92 6.96
N ILE A 58 2.50 -11.72 7.27
CA ILE A 58 3.88 -11.55 6.80
C ILE A 58 4.29 -12.71 5.89
N ARG A 59 5.03 -12.41 4.81
CA ARG A 59 5.60 -13.45 3.97
C ARG A 59 6.87 -14.01 4.61
N ARG A 60 7.07 -15.32 4.50
CA ARG A 60 8.36 -15.94 4.84
C ARG A 60 9.44 -15.37 3.94
N SER A 61 10.54 -14.93 4.53
CA SER A 61 11.72 -14.41 3.85
C SER A 61 12.99 -15.01 4.45
N SER A 62 14.04 -15.17 3.67
CA SER A 62 15.36 -15.59 4.17
C SER A 62 16.11 -14.48 4.91
N SER A 63 15.60 -13.26 4.83
CA SER A 63 16.10 -12.06 5.51
C SER A 63 14.97 -11.37 6.27
N PHE A 64 15.30 -10.60 7.31
CA PHE A 64 14.33 -9.76 8.01
C PHE A 64 13.63 -8.80 7.02
N ASN A 65 12.30 -8.78 7.07
CA ASN A 65 11.44 -7.99 6.18
C ASN A 65 10.41 -7.16 6.96
N THR A 66 10.69 -6.91 8.24
CA THR A 66 9.77 -6.33 9.22
C THR A 66 10.22 -4.96 9.76
N ASN A 67 11.30 -4.39 9.22
CA ASN A 67 11.93 -3.15 9.68
C ASN A 67 10.96 -1.97 9.88
N ARG A 68 9.80 -1.94 9.20
CA ARG A 68 8.79 -0.88 9.35
C ARG A 68 7.87 -1.02 10.55
N ILE A 69 7.87 -2.18 11.21
CA ILE A 69 6.97 -2.52 12.32
C ILE A 69 7.70 -3.12 13.52
N GLU A 70 9.03 -3.23 13.47
CA GLU A 70 9.84 -3.80 14.56
C GLU A 70 9.68 -3.03 15.88
N HIS A 71 9.50 -1.71 15.81
CA HIS A 71 9.24 -0.88 16.99
C HIS A 71 7.90 -1.18 17.65
N LEU A 72 7.01 -1.94 17.00
CA LEU A 72 5.70 -2.36 17.53
C LEU A 72 5.73 -3.73 18.19
N TYR A 73 6.85 -4.47 18.16
CA TYR A 73 6.89 -5.85 18.64
C TYR A 73 6.69 -6.01 20.15
N ALA A 74 6.95 -4.96 20.92
CA ALA A 74 6.69 -4.95 22.35
C ALA A 74 5.18 -4.88 22.66
N ASP A 75 4.35 -4.51 21.69
CA ASP A 75 2.90 -4.44 21.84
C ASP A 75 2.28 -5.85 21.78
N LYS A 76 1.65 -6.26 22.88
CA LYS A 76 1.00 -7.57 23.00
C LYS A 76 -0.26 -7.70 22.14
N ALA A 77 -0.82 -6.58 21.70
CA ALA A 77 -1.97 -6.54 20.80
C ALA A 77 -1.57 -6.74 19.32
N LEU A 78 -0.27 -6.73 18.99
CA LEU A 78 0.21 -7.06 17.66
C LEU A 78 0.57 -8.56 17.55
N LYS A 79 -0.05 -9.26 16.60
CA LYS A 79 0.21 -10.68 16.32
C LYS A 79 0.52 -10.90 14.84
N LEU A 80 1.63 -11.57 14.52
CA LEU A 80 2.06 -11.80 13.14
C LEU A 80 1.87 -13.26 12.74
N HIS A 81 1.40 -13.47 11.51
CA HIS A 81 1.13 -14.79 10.94
C HIS A 81 1.86 -14.95 9.63
N TYR A 82 2.51 -16.10 9.42
CA TYR A 82 3.06 -16.41 8.11
C TYR A 82 1.95 -16.74 7.13
N GLY A 83 1.94 -16.03 6.01
CA GLY A 83 0.99 -16.27 4.94
C GLY A 83 1.33 -15.57 3.64
N ASP A 84 0.61 -15.96 2.60
CA ASP A 84 0.75 -15.41 1.25
C ASP A 84 -0.62 -15.33 0.58
N LEU A 85 -0.85 -14.26 -0.19
CA LEU A 85 -2.12 -14.05 -0.91
C LEU A 85 -2.35 -15.09 -2.03
N CYS A 86 -1.31 -15.83 -2.42
CA CYS A 86 -1.42 -16.93 -3.37
C CYS A 86 -1.82 -18.27 -2.73
N ASP A 87 -1.84 -18.38 -1.39
CA ASP A 87 -2.15 -19.63 -0.67
C ASP A 87 -3.54 -19.58 -0.02
N SER A 88 -4.53 -20.15 -0.71
CA SER A 88 -5.92 -20.20 -0.23
C SER A 88 -6.07 -20.93 1.10
N THR A 89 -5.37 -22.05 1.29
CA THR A 89 -5.50 -22.87 2.52
C THR A 89 -4.96 -22.11 3.72
N ASN A 90 -3.83 -21.42 3.55
CA ASN A 90 -3.26 -20.58 4.58
C ASN A 90 -4.18 -19.40 4.94
N LEU A 91 -4.71 -18.66 3.95
CA LEU A 91 -5.64 -17.55 4.21
C LEU A 91 -6.89 -18.01 4.95
N MET A 92 -7.50 -19.13 4.52
CA MET A 92 -8.66 -19.72 5.17
C MET A 92 -8.38 -20.08 6.64
N ALA A 93 -7.24 -20.73 6.91
CA ALA A 93 -6.85 -21.11 8.27
C ALA A 93 -6.65 -19.89 9.17
N ILE A 94 -5.94 -18.87 8.67
CA ILE A 94 -5.68 -17.62 9.41
C ILE A 94 -6.98 -16.88 9.71
N ILE A 95 -7.85 -16.69 8.73
CA ILE A 95 -9.12 -15.96 8.91
C ILE A 95 -10.06 -16.74 9.86
N ALA A 96 -10.15 -18.07 9.73
CA ALA A 96 -10.96 -18.90 10.61
C ALA A 96 -10.47 -18.88 12.06
N GLN A 97 -9.15 -18.77 12.26
CA GLN A 97 -8.53 -18.65 13.58
C GLN A 97 -8.76 -17.26 14.20
N ILE A 98 -8.53 -16.20 13.44
CA ILE A 98 -8.60 -14.81 13.94
C ILE A 98 -10.05 -14.35 14.14
N LYS A 99 -10.95 -14.70 13.20
CA LYS A 99 -12.31 -14.16 13.10
C LYS A 99 -12.35 -12.63 13.21
N PRO A 100 -11.67 -11.91 12.29
CA PRO A 100 -11.52 -10.46 12.38
C PRO A 100 -12.86 -9.73 12.23
N ASP A 101 -12.99 -8.59 12.92
CA ASP A 101 -14.10 -7.64 12.72
C ASP A 101 -13.84 -6.77 11.48
N GLU A 102 -12.57 -6.46 11.20
CA GLU A 102 -12.14 -5.64 10.04
C GLU A 102 -10.94 -6.30 9.34
N ILE A 103 -11.00 -6.43 8.02
CA ILE A 103 -9.86 -6.84 7.18
C ILE A 103 -9.44 -5.69 6.27
N TYR A 104 -8.15 -5.40 6.25
CA TYR A 104 -7.53 -4.43 5.35
C TYR A 104 -6.61 -5.18 4.37
N ASN A 105 -7.05 -5.33 3.12
CA ASN A 105 -6.28 -6.01 2.09
C ASN A 105 -5.28 -5.03 1.42
N LEU A 106 -4.10 -4.86 2.01
CA LEU A 106 -3.04 -3.97 1.53
C LEU A 106 -1.87 -4.72 0.88
N GLY A 107 -1.84 -6.05 0.96
CA GLY A 107 -0.85 -6.90 0.32
C GLY A 107 -0.97 -6.86 -1.20
N ALA A 108 0.14 -6.58 -1.89
CA ALA A 108 0.19 -6.48 -3.35
C ALA A 108 1.63 -6.53 -3.88
N MET A 109 1.77 -6.89 -5.16
CA MET A 109 2.89 -6.56 -6.04
C MET A 109 2.68 -5.12 -6.56
N SER A 110 2.99 -4.13 -5.72
CA SER A 110 2.55 -2.73 -5.93
C SER A 110 3.41 -1.87 -6.86
N HIS A 111 4.49 -2.40 -7.44
CA HIS A 111 5.38 -1.61 -8.30
C HIS A 111 5.02 -1.76 -9.77
N VAL A 112 4.30 -0.78 -10.31
CA VAL A 112 3.71 -0.85 -11.66
C VAL A 112 4.72 -1.19 -12.76
N LYS A 113 5.94 -0.64 -12.74
CA LYS A 113 6.95 -0.99 -13.76
C LYS A 113 7.32 -2.48 -13.72
N VAL A 114 7.41 -3.08 -12.53
CA VAL A 114 7.76 -4.50 -12.36
C VAL A 114 6.59 -5.39 -12.79
N SER A 115 5.35 -4.90 -12.74
CA SER A 115 4.20 -5.67 -13.25
C SER A 115 4.27 -5.98 -14.75
N PHE A 116 5.01 -5.20 -15.54
CA PHE A 116 5.27 -5.54 -16.95
C PHE A 116 6.28 -6.69 -17.11
N GLU A 117 7.16 -6.88 -16.12
CA GLU A 117 8.15 -7.96 -16.11
C GLU A 117 7.59 -9.24 -15.46
N MET A 118 6.65 -9.11 -14.51
CA MET A 118 6.03 -10.21 -13.78
C MET A 118 4.49 -10.18 -13.81
N PRO A 119 3.85 -10.07 -15.00
CA PRO A 119 2.41 -9.84 -15.09
C PRO A 119 1.56 -10.96 -14.50
N GLU A 120 1.95 -12.23 -14.69
CA GLU A 120 1.23 -13.39 -14.14
C GLU A 120 1.24 -13.36 -12.60
N TYR A 121 2.40 -13.14 -11.99
CA TYR A 121 2.52 -13.05 -10.54
C TYR A 121 1.74 -11.83 -9.99
N THR A 122 1.78 -10.68 -10.68
CA THR A 122 0.95 -9.53 -10.31
C THR A 122 -0.54 -9.86 -10.38
N ALA A 123 -1.02 -10.56 -11.41
CA ALA A 123 -2.43 -10.96 -11.51
C ALA A 123 -2.84 -11.95 -10.41
N GLU A 124 -1.98 -12.92 -10.10
CA GLU A 124 -2.22 -13.91 -9.04
C GLU A 124 -2.34 -13.28 -7.65
N VAL A 125 -1.46 -12.33 -7.32
CA VAL A 125 -1.47 -11.66 -6.01
C VAL A 125 -2.54 -10.58 -5.96
N ASP A 126 -2.52 -9.63 -6.91
CA ASP A 126 -3.28 -8.38 -6.82
C ASP A 126 -4.72 -8.52 -7.32
N GLY A 127 -5.00 -9.56 -8.11
CA GLY A 127 -6.33 -9.91 -8.61
C GLY A 127 -6.90 -11.13 -7.86
N VAL A 128 -6.37 -12.32 -8.15
CA VAL A 128 -6.90 -13.59 -7.63
C VAL A 128 -6.73 -13.69 -6.10
N GLY A 129 -5.67 -13.11 -5.52
CA GLY A 129 -5.49 -13.05 -4.06
C GLY A 129 -6.63 -12.34 -3.33
N THR A 130 -7.22 -11.30 -3.92
CA THR A 130 -8.42 -10.63 -3.36
C THR A 130 -9.63 -11.55 -3.38
N LEU A 131 -9.84 -12.29 -4.48
CA LEU A 131 -10.91 -13.30 -4.56
C LEU A 131 -10.72 -14.37 -3.47
N ARG A 132 -9.50 -14.90 -3.30
CA ARG A 132 -9.19 -15.89 -2.25
C ARG A 132 -9.52 -15.38 -0.85
N LEU A 133 -9.19 -14.11 -0.56
CA LEU A 133 -9.49 -13.48 0.72
C LEU A 133 -10.99 -13.35 0.95
N LEU A 134 -11.74 -12.90 -0.06
CA LEU A 134 -13.20 -12.77 0.03
C LEU A 134 -13.88 -14.13 0.22
N ASP A 135 -13.45 -15.17 -0.51
CA ASP A 135 -13.95 -16.53 -0.33
C ASP A 135 -13.61 -17.10 1.05
N ALA A 136 -12.43 -16.79 1.58
CA ALA A 136 -12.05 -17.21 2.93
C ALA A 136 -12.96 -16.58 4.02
N VAL A 137 -13.34 -15.31 3.87
CA VAL A 137 -14.31 -14.65 4.77
C VAL A 137 -15.67 -15.35 4.71
N ARG A 138 -16.15 -15.68 3.50
CA ARG A 138 -17.40 -16.40 3.31
C ARG A 138 -17.37 -17.81 3.89
N ALA A 139 -16.31 -18.56 3.60
CA ALA A 139 -16.11 -19.92 4.09
C ALA A 139 -16.00 -19.99 5.62
N ALA A 140 -15.46 -18.93 6.25
CA ALA A 140 -15.39 -18.80 7.70
C ALA A 140 -16.73 -18.38 8.35
N GLY A 141 -17.79 -18.13 7.57
CA GLY A 141 -19.09 -17.71 8.07
C GLY A 141 -19.13 -16.27 8.59
N LEU A 142 -18.25 -15.39 8.08
CA LEU A 142 -18.06 -14.03 8.60
C LEU A 142 -18.73 -12.95 7.73
N VAL A 143 -19.62 -13.33 6.81
CA VAL A 143 -20.29 -12.43 5.85
C VAL A 143 -20.95 -11.23 6.53
N GLU A 144 -21.64 -11.46 7.65
CA GLU A 144 -22.42 -10.45 8.37
C GLU A 144 -21.60 -9.66 9.40
N THR A 145 -20.43 -10.17 9.79
CA THR A 145 -19.67 -9.66 10.95
C THR A 145 -18.36 -9.00 10.57
N CYS A 146 -17.75 -9.38 9.44
CA CYS A 146 -16.46 -8.87 9.00
C CYS A 146 -16.64 -7.79 7.93
N ARG A 147 -16.08 -6.60 8.17
CA ARG A 147 -15.94 -5.55 7.14
C ARG A 147 -14.64 -5.76 6.38
N VAL A 148 -14.61 -5.54 5.06
CA VAL A 148 -13.43 -5.73 4.21
C VAL A 148 -13.10 -4.46 3.43
N TYR A 149 -11.91 -3.93 3.64
CA TYR A 149 -11.32 -2.84 2.85
C TYR A 149 -10.38 -3.39 1.79
N GLN A 150 -10.53 -2.93 0.55
CA GLN A 150 -9.58 -3.16 -0.54
C GLN A 150 -8.77 -1.89 -0.82
N ALA A 151 -7.45 -2.06 -0.85
CA ALA A 151 -6.53 -1.08 -1.44
C ALA A 151 -6.68 -1.07 -2.97
N SER A 152 -7.71 -0.37 -3.45
CA SER A 152 -7.84 0.06 -4.83
C SER A 152 -6.93 1.28 -5.07
N THR A 153 -6.94 1.87 -6.28
CA THR A 153 -5.88 2.80 -6.68
C THR A 153 -6.32 3.72 -7.81
N SER A 154 -5.75 4.93 -7.85
CA SER A 154 -5.87 5.84 -9.00
C SER A 154 -5.34 5.26 -10.32
N GLU A 155 -4.49 4.22 -10.30
CA GLU A 155 -4.01 3.53 -11.51
C GLU A 155 -5.14 2.82 -12.28
N LEU A 156 -6.33 2.65 -11.67
CA LEU A 156 -7.54 2.20 -12.35
C LEU A 156 -7.97 3.18 -13.45
N TYR A 157 -7.74 4.48 -13.26
CA TYR A 157 -8.08 5.51 -14.24
C TYR A 157 -7.12 5.55 -15.44
N GLY A 158 -5.87 5.12 -15.25
CA GLY A 158 -4.82 5.02 -16.26
C GLY A 158 -4.87 6.08 -17.36
N LYS A 159 -5.43 5.75 -18.54
CA LYS A 159 -5.73 6.77 -19.56
C LYS A 159 -6.98 7.52 -19.14
N VAL A 160 -6.78 8.58 -18.38
CA VAL A 160 -7.84 9.40 -17.78
C VAL A 160 -8.92 9.80 -18.79
N GLN A 161 -10.19 9.61 -18.38
CA GLN A 161 -11.38 9.97 -19.17
C GLN A 161 -12.00 11.30 -18.71
N GLU A 162 -11.81 11.71 -17.46
CA GLU A 162 -12.36 12.93 -16.86
C GLU A 162 -11.34 13.55 -15.88
N ILE A 163 -11.30 14.88 -15.77
CA ILE A 163 -10.38 15.59 -14.87
C ILE A 163 -11.18 16.63 -14.06
N PRO A 164 -11.09 16.63 -12.70
CA PRO A 164 -10.47 15.59 -11.86
C PRO A 164 -11.25 14.27 -11.91
N GLN A 165 -10.61 13.16 -11.51
CA GLN A 165 -11.26 11.85 -11.46
C GLN A 165 -12.05 11.68 -10.16
N THR A 166 -13.24 11.08 -10.24
CA THR A 166 -14.14 10.78 -9.12
C THR A 166 -14.46 9.27 -9.07
N GLU A 167 -15.28 8.83 -8.10
CA GLU A 167 -15.79 7.46 -8.05
C GLU A 167 -16.58 7.05 -9.30
N LYS A 168 -17.08 8.02 -10.08
CA LYS A 168 -17.91 7.79 -11.28
C LYS A 168 -17.09 7.79 -12.58
N THR A 169 -15.86 8.27 -12.53
CA THR A 169 -15.03 8.40 -13.73
C THR A 169 -14.71 7.01 -14.29
N PRO A 170 -14.93 6.75 -15.59
CA PRO A 170 -14.66 5.45 -16.18
C PRO A 170 -13.19 5.03 -16.06
N PHE A 171 -12.96 3.79 -15.67
CA PHE A 171 -11.62 3.20 -15.58
C PHE A 171 -11.03 2.87 -16.95
N TYR A 172 -9.72 3.07 -17.09
CA TYR A 172 -8.94 2.69 -18.27
C TYR A 172 -7.51 2.33 -17.84
N PRO A 173 -7.27 1.13 -17.28
CA PRO A 173 -5.95 0.76 -16.78
C PRO A 173 -4.91 0.69 -17.90
N ARG A 174 -3.66 1.02 -17.57
CA ARG A 174 -2.52 1.11 -18.51
C ARG A 174 -1.34 0.23 -18.12
N SER A 175 -1.56 -0.80 -17.30
CA SER A 175 -0.52 -1.73 -16.87
C SER A 175 -1.14 -3.06 -16.39
N PRO A 176 -0.37 -4.17 -16.34
CA PRO A 176 -0.83 -5.41 -15.72
C PRO A 176 -1.27 -5.21 -14.26
N TYR A 177 -0.56 -4.37 -13.50
CA TYR A 177 -0.99 -3.93 -12.16
C TYR A 177 -2.38 -3.28 -12.17
N GLY A 178 -2.61 -2.29 -13.04
CA GLY A 178 -3.90 -1.61 -13.15
C GLY A 178 -5.04 -2.55 -13.50
N VAL A 179 -4.79 -3.51 -14.40
CA VAL A 179 -5.79 -4.53 -14.79
C VAL A 179 -6.09 -5.49 -13.63
N ALA A 180 -5.07 -5.99 -12.92
CA ALA A 180 -5.24 -6.86 -11.76
C ALA A 180 -6.00 -6.15 -10.63
N LYS A 181 -5.69 -4.88 -10.36
CA LYS A 181 -6.43 -4.06 -9.39
C LYS A 181 -7.86 -3.78 -9.84
N GLN A 182 -8.12 -3.65 -11.14
CA GLN A 182 -9.48 -3.49 -11.66
C GLN A 182 -10.32 -4.76 -11.45
N PHE A 183 -9.72 -5.95 -11.61
CA PHE A 183 -10.38 -7.20 -11.23
C PHE A 183 -10.76 -7.19 -9.74
N SER A 184 -9.82 -6.87 -8.87
CA SER A 184 -10.08 -6.80 -7.42
C SER A 184 -11.15 -5.80 -7.04
N PHE A 185 -11.17 -4.63 -7.69
CA PHE A 185 -12.22 -3.63 -7.50
C PHE A 185 -13.60 -4.23 -7.76
N TRP A 186 -13.78 -4.85 -8.93
CA TRP A 186 -15.07 -5.43 -9.34
C TRP A 186 -15.44 -6.68 -8.54
N MET A 187 -14.46 -7.44 -8.05
CA MET A 187 -14.74 -8.56 -7.15
C MET A 187 -15.34 -8.08 -5.83
N LEU A 188 -14.83 -6.98 -5.26
CA LEU A 188 -15.43 -6.39 -4.06
C LEU A 188 -16.86 -5.88 -4.32
N VAL A 189 -17.06 -5.18 -5.43
CA VAL A 189 -18.41 -4.71 -5.83
C VAL A 189 -19.37 -5.89 -5.94
N ASN A 190 -18.96 -6.95 -6.64
CA ASN A 190 -19.79 -8.13 -6.82
C ASN A 190 -20.11 -8.84 -5.50
N TYR A 191 -19.16 -8.95 -4.58
CA TYR A 191 -19.38 -9.60 -3.28
C TYR A 191 -20.25 -8.77 -2.35
N ARG A 192 -20.13 -7.44 -2.43
CA ARG A 192 -21.03 -6.50 -1.77
C ARG A 192 -22.47 -6.69 -2.26
N GLU A 193 -22.68 -6.73 -3.58
CA GLU A 193 -24.02 -6.80 -4.18
C GLU A 193 -24.65 -8.20 -4.11
N ALA A 194 -23.86 -9.26 -4.30
CA ALA A 194 -24.37 -10.64 -4.40
C ALA A 194 -24.55 -11.31 -3.03
N TYR A 195 -23.73 -10.94 -2.05
CA TYR A 195 -23.68 -11.59 -0.74
C TYR A 195 -23.91 -10.64 0.43
N ASN A 196 -24.23 -9.36 0.17
CA ASN A 196 -24.41 -8.32 1.18
C ASN A 196 -23.20 -8.16 2.12
N MET A 197 -22.00 -8.51 1.67
CA MET A 197 -20.79 -8.30 2.46
C MET A 197 -20.46 -6.81 2.56
N HIS A 198 -19.98 -6.37 3.72
CA HIS A 198 -19.54 -4.99 3.92
C HIS A 198 -18.14 -4.78 3.31
N CYS A 199 -18.09 -4.66 1.98
CA CYS A 199 -16.87 -4.54 1.19
C CYS A 199 -16.71 -3.12 0.61
N ILE A 200 -15.56 -2.48 0.83
CA ILE A 200 -15.28 -1.09 0.45
C ILE A 200 -14.02 -1.03 -0.41
N ASN A 201 -14.09 -0.35 -1.56
CA ASN A 201 -12.89 0.07 -2.29
C ASN A 201 -12.48 1.49 -1.88
N GLY A 202 -11.27 1.61 -1.33
CA GLY A 202 -10.58 2.89 -1.28
C GLY A 202 -9.83 3.14 -2.58
N ILE A 203 -10.29 4.08 -3.40
CA ILE A 203 -9.63 4.49 -4.64
C ILE A 203 -8.61 5.57 -4.29
N LEU A 204 -7.48 5.14 -3.73
CA LEU A 204 -6.46 6.06 -3.22
C LEU A 204 -5.53 6.55 -4.34
N PHE A 205 -5.34 7.86 -4.40
CA PHE A 205 -4.30 8.51 -5.19
C PHE A 205 -2.92 8.30 -4.55
N ASN A 206 -1.86 8.79 -5.19
CA ASN A 206 -0.50 8.50 -4.74
C ASN A 206 -0.29 9.09 -3.34
N HIS A 207 0.26 8.28 -2.44
CA HIS A 207 0.56 8.71 -1.08
C HIS A 207 1.90 8.15 -0.65
N GLU A 208 2.69 9.03 -0.07
CA GLU A 208 4.12 8.87 0.11
C GLU A 208 4.49 9.13 1.57
N SER A 209 5.72 8.79 1.96
CA SER A 209 6.23 8.99 3.32
C SER A 209 7.72 8.66 3.40
N PRO A 210 8.38 8.95 4.54
CA PRO A 210 9.70 8.40 4.88
C PRO A 210 9.76 6.86 4.94
N ARG A 211 8.64 6.13 4.84
CA ARG A 211 8.59 4.65 4.79
C ARG A 211 8.38 4.10 3.37
N ARG A 212 8.18 4.95 2.36
CA ARG A 212 7.96 4.55 0.97
C ARG A 212 9.08 3.63 0.46
N GLY A 213 8.74 2.67 -0.40
CA GLY A 213 9.73 1.79 -1.03
C GLY A 213 10.73 2.58 -1.88
N PRO A 214 12.04 2.23 -1.86
CA PRO A 214 13.10 3.05 -2.46
C PRO A 214 13.06 3.10 -4.00
N THR A 215 12.28 2.24 -4.64
CA THR A 215 12.16 2.21 -6.11
C THR A 215 11.04 3.10 -6.65
N PHE A 216 10.12 3.58 -5.80
CA PHE A 216 9.11 4.56 -6.18
C PHE A 216 9.76 5.94 -6.37
N VAL A 217 9.24 6.74 -7.30
CA VAL A 217 9.93 7.94 -7.81
C VAL A 217 10.28 8.95 -6.71
N THR A 218 9.33 9.30 -5.84
CA THR A 218 9.52 10.25 -4.73
C THR A 218 10.65 9.83 -3.78
N ARG A 219 10.67 8.54 -3.42
CA ARG A 219 11.69 7.99 -2.52
C ARG A 219 13.03 7.80 -3.19
N LYS A 220 13.03 7.44 -4.47
CA LYS A 220 14.25 7.38 -5.27
C LYS A 220 14.91 8.75 -5.37
N VAL A 221 14.12 9.81 -5.59
CA VAL A 221 14.59 11.20 -5.65
C VAL A 221 15.20 11.61 -4.30
N THR A 222 14.43 11.55 -3.22
CA THR A 222 14.86 12.01 -1.88
C THR A 222 16.13 11.29 -1.38
N ARG A 223 16.20 9.96 -1.52
CA ARG A 223 17.42 9.19 -1.20
C ARG A 223 18.62 9.61 -2.04
N ALA A 224 18.44 9.79 -3.35
CA ALA A 224 19.54 10.17 -4.23
C ALA A 224 20.02 11.59 -3.93
N VAL A 225 19.11 12.54 -3.71
CA VAL A 225 19.44 13.93 -3.37
C VAL A 225 20.18 14.00 -2.03
N ALA A 226 19.73 13.25 -1.01
CA ALA A 226 20.43 13.15 0.27
C ALA A 226 21.86 12.59 0.12
N ARG A 227 22.05 11.57 -0.73
CA ARG A 227 23.39 11.01 -1.02
C ARG A 227 24.26 11.97 -1.83
N ILE A 228 23.69 12.68 -2.80
CA ILE A 228 24.38 13.71 -3.60
C ILE A 228 24.84 14.85 -2.68
N HIS A 229 23.99 15.28 -1.75
CA HIS A 229 24.32 16.31 -0.76
C HIS A 229 25.56 15.95 0.07
N LYS A 230 25.73 14.66 0.41
CA LYS A 230 26.89 14.14 1.14
C LYS A 230 28.04 13.65 0.24
N GLY A 231 27.97 13.86 -1.07
CA GLY A 231 29.02 13.45 -2.02
C GLY A 231 29.13 11.95 -2.26
N LEU A 232 28.14 11.16 -1.82
CA LEU A 232 28.10 9.69 -1.95
C LEU A 232 27.53 9.21 -3.28
N GLN A 233 26.97 10.12 -4.06
CA GLN A 233 26.38 9.87 -5.37
C GLN A 233 26.59 11.09 -6.26
N GLN A 234 26.83 10.87 -7.55
CA GLN A 234 27.13 11.94 -8.50
C GLN A 234 25.87 12.51 -9.19
N ASP A 235 25.00 11.61 -9.67
CA ASP A 235 23.77 12.00 -10.38
C ASP A 235 22.57 11.12 -10.01
N LEU A 236 21.37 11.67 -10.20
CA LEU A 236 20.09 11.00 -10.12
C LEU A 236 19.60 10.68 -11.54
N GLN A 237 19.32 9.40 -11.82
CA GLN A 237 18.77 8.98 -13.11
C GLN A 237 17.27 8.71 -13.02
N LEU A 238 16.46 9.31 -13.89
CA LEU A 238 15.00 9.18 -13.90
C LEU A 238 14.45 8.79 -15.28
N GLY A 239 13.15 8.52 -15.36
CA GLY A 239 12.41 8.28 -16.60
C GLY A 239 11.70 9.55 -17.03
N ASN A 240 10.37 9.47 -17.22
CA ASN A 240 9.54 10.61 -17.58
C ASN A 240 9.45 11.64 -16.44
N LEU A 241 9.98 12.86 -16.65
CA LEU A 241 9.90 13.98 -15.70
C LEU A 241 8.57 14.74 -15.77
N ASP A 242 7.88 14.65 -16.89
CA ASP A 242 6.67 15.43 -17.15
C ASP A 242 5.40 14.70 -16.66
N SER A 243 5.55 13.48 -16.15
CA SER A 243 4.47 12.73 -15.51
C SER A 243 3.95 13.48 -14.28
N GLN A 244 2.63 13.64 -14.18
CA GLN A 244 1.97 14.43 -13.13
C GLN A 244 1.14 13.55 -12.20
N ARG A 245 1.25 13.80 -10.90
CA ARG A 245 0.59 13.02 -9.86
C ARG A 245 0.04 13.92 -8.77
N ASP A 246 -1.04 13.45 -8.17
CA ASP A 246 -1.57 13.92 -6.90
C ASP A 246 -0.94 13.12 -5.77
N TRP A 247 -0.10 13.79 -4.97
CA TRP A 247 0.71 13.19 -3.91
C TRP A 247 0.27 13.67 -2.53
N GLY A 248 -0.33 12.76 -1.75
CA GLY A 248 -0.60 12.96 -0.33
C GLY A 248 0.39 12.25 0.59
N HIS A 249 0.16 12.36 1.91
CA HIS A 249 0.94 11.64 2.92
C HIS A 249 0.21 10.37 3.39
N ALA A 250 0.94 9.24 3.45
CA ALA A 250 0.36 7.93 3.77
C ALA A 250 -0.39 7.87 5.11
N ARG A 251 0.07 8.63 6.11
CA ARG A 251 -0.58 8.73 7.43
C ARG A 251 -2.03 9.27 7.35
N ASP A 252 -2.28 10.26 6.51
CA ASP A 252 -3.62 10.82 6.34
C ASP A 252 -4.53 9.82 5.61
N TYR A 253 -3.95 9.03 4.71
CA TYR A 253 -4.67 8.08 3.88
C TYR A 253 -5.11 6.86 4.69
N VAL A 254 -4.28 6.33 5.60
CA VAL A 254 -4.67 5.20 6.47
C VAL A 254 -5.79 5.56 7.45
N GLU A 255 -5.84 6.82 7.92
CA GLU A 255 -6.98 7.34 8.69
C GLU A 255 -8.25 7.29 7.83
N GLY A 256 -8.17 7.70 6.56
CA GLY A 256 -9.26 7.59 5.60
C GLY A 256 -9.73 6.15 5.37
N MET A 257 -8.81 5.18 5.27
CA MET A 257 -9.16 3.75 5.17
C MET A 257 -10.03 3.32 6.36
N TRP A 258 -9.60 3.65 7.57
CA TRP A 258 -10.33 3.32 8.79
C TRP A 258 -11.69 4.04 8.85
N MET A 259 -11.76 5.33 8.49
CA MET A 259 -13.00 6.11 8.50
C MET A 259 -14.07 5.50 7.58
N MET A 260 -13.69 5.02 6.39
CA MET A 260 -14.63 4.30 5.51
C MET A 260 -15.22 3.09 6.20
N MET A 261 -14.39 2.33 6.90
CA MET A 261 -14.77 1.09 7.60
C MET A 261 -15.66 1.33 8.82
N GLN A 262 -15.74 2.57 9.33
CA GLN A 262 -16.57 2.89 10.49
C GLN A 262 -18.00 3.29 10.12
N ARG A 263 -18.30 3.56 8.85
CA ARG A 263 -19.66 3.94 8.48
C ARG A 263 -20.63 2.79 8.66
N ASP A 264 -21.77 3.10 9.28
CA ASP A 264 -22.91 2.19 9.33
C ASP A 264 -23.77 2.33 8.08
N GLY A 265 -24.46 1.25 7.74
CA GLY A 265 -25.30 1.17 6.54
C GLY A 265 -24.57 0.57 5.34
N GLU A 266 -24.95 1.02 4.14
CA GLU A 266 -24.43 0.49 2.89
C GLU A 266 -22.94 0.83 2.70
N ALA A 267 -22.15 -0.17 2.35
CA ALA A 267 -20.75 0.00 2.00
C ALA A 267 -20.63 0.76 0.67
N GLU A 268 -19.80 1.79 0.64
CA GLU A 268 -19.62 2.66 -0.53
C GLU A 268 -18.14 2.77 -0.88
N ASP A 269 -17.83 3.01 -2.15
CA ASP A 269 -16.46 3.28 -2.61
C ASP A 269 -16.15 4.78 -2.52
N TYR A 270 -14.88 5.14 -2.32
CA TYR A 270 -14.44 6.51 -2.10
C TYR A 270 -13.10 6.81 -2.78
N VAL A 271 -13.00 7.97 -3.41
CA VAL A 271 -11.72 8.57 -3.81
C VAL A 271 -11.09 9.28 -2.62
N LEU A 272 -9.82 8.97 -2.33
CA LEU A 272 -8.97 9.76 -1.45
C LEU A 272 -7.84 10.37 -2.27
N ALA A 273 -7.77 11.69 -2.27
CA ALA A 273 -6.86 12.48 -3.09
C ALA A 273 -6.61 13.84 -2.42
N THR A 274 -5.53 14.52 -2.78
CA THR A 274 -5.30 15.90 -2.33
C THR A 274 -6.03 16.93 -3.17
N GLY A 275 -6.27 16.63 -4.46
CA GLY A 275 -6.78 17.56 -5.45
C GLY A 275 -5.71 18.47 -6.06
N GLU A 276 -4.46 18.37 -5.59
CA GLU A 276 -3.31 19.10 -6.13
C GLU A 276 -2.49 18.18 -7.03
N CYS A 277 -1.99 18.70 -8.16
CA CYS A 277 -1.24 17.90 -9.12
C CYS A 277 0.13 18.52 -9.40
N HIS A 278 1.18 17.72 -9.27
CA HIS A 278 2.57 18.14 -9.42
C HIS A 278 3.32 17.19 -10.36
N SER A 279 4.30 17.72 -11.08
CA SER A 279 5.14 16.90 -11.96
C SER A 279 6.28 16.22 -11.20
N VAL A 280 6.83 15.15 -11.76
CA VAL A 280 8.09 14.55 -11.27
C VAL A 280 9.22 15.58 -11.29
N ARG A 281 9.27 16.44 -12.32
CA ARG A 281 10.21 17.56 -12.41
C ARG A 281 10.12 18.49 -11.20
N GLU A 282 8.92 18.94 -10.85
CA GLU A 282 8.71 19.84 -9.71
C GLU A 282 9.11 19.18 -8.38
N PHE A 283 8.81 17.88 -8.21
CA PHE A 283 9.27 17.13 -7.03
C PHE A 283 10.80 17.15 -6.92
N VAL A 284 11.49 16.92 -8.04
CA VAL A 284 12.96 16.93 -8.11
C VAL A 284 13.51 18.32 -7.79
N GLU A 285 12.95 19.37 -8.38
CA GLU A 285 13.35 20.76 -8.12
C GLU A 285 13.21 21.12 -6.65
N LYS A 286 12.07 20.81 -6.02
CA LYS A 286 11.85 21.06 -4.58
C LYS A 286 12.80 20.24 -3.70
N ALA A 287 13.07 18.99 -4.05
CA ALA A 287 14.02 18.16 -3.30
C ALA A 287 15.45 18.71 -3.35
N PHE A 288 15.92 19.18 -4.51
CA PHE A 288 17.24 19.83 -4.62
C PHE A 288 17.26 21.20 -3.93
N HIS A 289 16.17 21.96 -4.04
CA HIS A 289 16.06 23.25 -3.35
C HIS A 289 16.20 23.11 -1.84
N TYR A 290 15.67 22.02 -1.26
CA TYR A 290 15.81 21.70 0.17
C TYR A 290 17.28 21.65 0.63
N ILE A 291 18.19 21.18 -0.22
CA ILE A 291 19.64 21.12 0.07
C ILE A 291 20.41 22.36 -0.43
N GLY A 292 19.69 23.43 -0.79
CA GLY A 292 20.26 24.68 -1.26
C GLY A 292 20.74 24.69 -2.71
N ILE A 293 20.28 23.73 -3.53
CA ILE A 293 20.63 23.66 -4.97
C ILE A 293 19.42 24.06 -5.82
N THR A 294 19.59 25.09 -6.63
CA THR A 294 18.62 25.44 -7.68
C THR A 294 19.01 24.71 -8.96
N LEU A 295 18.08 23.95 -9.54
CA LEU A 295 18.30 23.27 -10.82
C LEU A 295 18.01 24.17 -12.02
N GLY A 296 18.83 24.05 -13.06
CA GLY A 296 18.52 24.45 -14.42
C GLY A 296 18.33 23.22 -15.32
N TRP A 297 17.61 23.36 -16.43
CA TRP A 297 17.36 22.28 -17.39
C TRP A 297 17.85 22.66 -18.78
N ARG A 298 18.45 21.71 -19.49
CA ARG A 298 18.83 21.85 -20.91
C ARG A 298 18.71 20.53 -21.65
N GLY A 299 18.56 20.61 -22.97
CA GLY A 299 18.25 19.45 -23.82
C GLY A 299 16.76 19.16 -23.86
N SER A 300 16.38 18.03 -24.44
CA SER A 300 14.98 17.59 -24.52
C SER A 300 14.88 16.07 -24.62
N GLY A 301 13.74 15.52 -24.21
CA GLY A 301 13.49 14.08 -24.25
C GLY A 301 14.53 13.30 -23.44
N VAL A 302 15.14 12.30 -24.07
CA VAL A 302 16.14 11.44 -23.42
C VAL A 302 17.49 12.12 -23.20
N ASP A 303 17.76 13.21 -23.93
CA ASP A 303 19.00 14.00 -23.83
C ASP A 303 18.85 15.17 -22.84
N GLU A 304 17.68 15.32 -22.22
CA GLU A 304 17.46 16.33 -21.19
C GLU A 304 18.30 16.03 -19.93
N VAL A 305 18.88 17.08 -19.36
CA VAL A 305 19.64 17.02 -18.10
C VAL A 305 19.25 18.16 -17.17
N GLY A 306 19.27 17.86 -15.87
CA GLY A 306 19.20 18.85 -14.80
C GLY A 306 20.59 19.16 -14.29
N PHE A 307 20.99 20.42 -14.28
CA PHE A 307 22.30 20.89 -13.83
C PHE A 307 22.17 21.87 -12.66
N ASP A 308 23.24 22.03 -11.88
CA ASP A 308 23.33 23.02 -10.82
C ASP A 308 23.39 24.43 -11.43
N SER A 309 22.41 25.30 -11.17
CA SER A 309 22.40 26.66 -11.74
C SER A 309 23.60 27.51 -11.31
N ALA A 310 24.30 27.15 -10.23
CA ALA A 310 25.55 27.80 -9.82
C ALA A 310 26.78 27.28 -10.59
N ASN A 311 26.68 26.13 -11.26
CA ASN A 311 27.73 25.53 -12.08
C ASN A 311 27.12 24.62 -13.16
N GLU A 312 26.95 25.16 -14.38
CA GLU A 312 26.29 24.46 -15.49
C GLU A 312 26.99 23.18 -15.98
N ASP A 313 28.25 22.97 -15.62
CA ASP A 313 28.99 21.74 -15.93
C ASP A 313 28.66 20.61 -14.95
N ARG A 314 28.07 20.93 -13.79
CA ARG A 314 27.67 19.96 -12.78
C ARG A 314 26.27 19.42 -13.08
N VAL A 315 26.21 18.35 -13.87
CA VAL A 315 24.98 17.60 -14.14
C VAL A 315 24.59 16.76 -12.93
N LEU A 316 23.38 16.97 -12.41
CA LEU A 316 22.83 16.33 -11.22
C LEU A 316 21.68 15.38 -11.53
N VAL A 317 20.96 15.60 -12.63
CA VAL A 317 19.83 14.76 -13.06
C VAL A 317 20.02 14.37 -14.51
N LYS A 318 19.81 13.09 -14.81
CA LYS A 318 19.88 12.53 -16.18
C LYS A 318 18.64 11.71 -16.48
N ILE A 319 18.18 11.74 -17.73
CA ILE A 319 17.13 10.83 -18.19
C ILE A 319 17.76 9.51 -18.62
N ASN A 320 17.15 8.40 -18.21
CA ASN A 320 17.53 7.07 -18.62
C ASN A 320 16.31 6.31 -19.16
N PRO A 321 16.29 5.96 -20.46
CA PRO A 321 15.19 5.22 -21.10
C PRO A 321 14.75 3.97 -20.35
N ARG A 322 15.67 3.32 -19.61
CA ARG A 322 15.37 2.14 -18.80
C ARG A 322 14.31 2.39 -17.73
N TYR A 323 14.00 3.63 -17.36
CA TYR A 323 12.99 3.95 -16.34
C TYR A 323 11.60 4.25 -16.92
N PHE A 324 11.46 4.39 -18.24
CA PHE A 324 10.16 4.54 -18.88
C PHE A 324 9.35 3.25 -18.80
N ARG A 325 8.02 3.39 -18.86
CA ARG A 325 7.09 2.26 -18.92
C ARG A 325 6.66 2.02 -20.37
N PRO A 326 6.29 0.79 -20.75
CA PRO A 326 5.73 0.51 -22.08
C PRO A 326 4.49 1.37 -22.38
N THR A 327 3.68 1.60 -21.37
CA THR A 327 2.53 2.52 -21.40
C THR A 327 2.57 3.39 -20.16
N GLU A 328 2.55 4.71 -20.37
CA GLU A 328 2.57 5.68 -19.28
C GLU A 328 1.15 6.06 -18.83
N VAL A 329 1.09 6.55 -17.59
CA VAL A 329 -0.03 7.30 -17.03
C VAL A 329 0.44 8.74 -16.89
N ASP A 330 -0.12 9.63 -17.72
CA ASP A 330 0.42 10.99 -17.87
C ASP A 330 0.01 11.90 -16.71
N LEU A 331 -1.27 11.84 -16.31
CA LEU A 331 -1.87 12.72 -15.32
C LEU A 331 -2.78 11.91 -14.39
N LEU A 332 -2.70 12.17 -13.09
CA LEU A 332 -3.66 11.71 -12.09
C LEU A 332 -3.92 12.86 -11.11
N VAL A 333 -5.20 13.23 -10.95
CA VAL A 333 -5.66 14.20 -9.95
C VAL A 333 -7.09 13.88 -9.55
N GLY A 334 -7.32 13.70 -8.24
CA GLY A 334 -8.58 13.18 -7.73
C GLY A 334 -9.46 14.26 -7.11
N ASP A 335 -10.77 14.08 -7.20
CA ASP A 335 -11.75 14.84 -6.44
C ASP A 335 -12.31 13.97 -5.30
N ALA A 336 -11.87 14.28 -4.08
CA ALA A 336 -12.27 13.60 -2.85
C ALA A 336 -13.50 14.24 -2.17
N SER A 337 -14.33 15.00 -2.90
CA SER A 337 -15.51 15.68 -2.35
C SER A 337 -16.47 14.73 -1.64
N LYS A 338 -16.66 13.51 -2.14
CA LYS A 338 -17.49 12.50 -1.48
C LYS A 338 -16.93 12.11 -0.11
N ALA A 339 -15.63 11.83 -0.01
CA ALA A 339 -14.97 11.49 1.25
C ALA A 339 -15.03 12.67 2.24
N LYS A 340 -14.83 13.89 1.77
CA LYS A 340 -14.97 15.09 2.61
C LYS A 340 -16.38 15.26 3.17
N ASN A 341 -17.40 15.13 2.31
CA ASN A 341 -18.78 15.38 2.72
C ASN A 341 -19.35 14.27 3.62
N LEU A 342 -19.00 13.01 3.36
CA LEU A 342 -19.59 11.86 4.05
C LEU A 342 -18.74 11.31 5.20
N LEU A 343 -17.41 11.46 5.13
CA LEU A 343 -16.50 10.99 6.18
C LEU A 343 -15.97 12.16 7.02
N GLY A 344 -15.98 13.39 6.48
CA GLY A 344 -15.22 14.50 7.08
C GLY A 344 -13.71 14.36 6.84
N TRP A 345 -13.30 13.51 5.90
CA TRP A 345 -11.89 13.29 5.59
C TRP A 345 -11.33 14.39 4.68
N SER A 346 -10.14 14.88 5.00
CA SER A 346 -9.38 15.79 4.14
C SER A 346 -7.88 15.58 4.39
N PRO A 347 -7.01 15.75 3.36
CA PRO A 347 -5.57 15.71 3.55
C PRO A 347 -5.11 16.79 4.54
N LYS A 348 -4.14 16.47 5.39
CA LYS A 348 -3.58 17.37 6.40
C LYS A 348 -2.18 17.83 6.00
N VAL A 349 -1.40 16.96 5.37
CA VAL A 349 -0.04 17.25 4.91
C VAL A 349 -0.08 17.80 3.48
N THR A 350 0.58 18.95 3.26
CA THR A 350 0.71 19.57 1.93
C THR A 350 1.85 18.92 1.12
N PHE A 351 1.86 19.12 -0.19
CA PHE A 351 2.93 18.65 -1.06
C PHE A 351 4.32 19.12 -0.61
N GLN A 352 4.45 20.40 -0.23
CA GLN A 352 5.71 20.98 0.25
C GLN A 352 6.18 20.28 1.54
N ALA A 353 5.30 20.12 2.53
CA ALA A 353 5.64 19.48 3.79
C ALA A 353 6.02 18.01 3.60
N LEU A 354 5.37 17.31 2.67
CA LEU A 354 5.72 15.94 2.30
C LEU A 354 7.15 15.84 1.75
N VAL A 355 7.52 16.73 0.82
CA VAL A 355 8.88 16.75 0.26
C VAL A 355 9.92 17.02 1.36
N GLU A 356 9.68 18.01 2.21
CA GLU A 356 10.56 18.38 3.31
C GLU A 356 10.74 17.24 4.33
N GLU A 357 9.65 16.59 4.75
CA GLU A 357 9.71 15.44 5.68
C GLU A 357 10.51 14.28 5.08
N MET A 358 10.28 13.95 3.81
CA MET A 358 11.01 12.88 3.14
C MET A 358 12.51 13.21 2.99
N MET A 359 12.82 14.47 2.63
CA MET A 359 14.20 14.93 2.51
C MET A 359 14.94 14.89 3.84
N GLN A 360 14.36 15.45 4.90
CA GLN A 360 14.95 15.41 6.23
C GLN A 360 15.23 13.97 6.67
N ALA A 361 14.24 13.09 6.52
CA ALA A 361 14.37 11.70 6.97
C ALA A 361 15.45 10.92 6.21
N ASP A 362 15.64 11.16 4.91
CA ASP A 362 16.70 10.50 4.16
C ASP A 362 18.08 11.13 4.41
N ILE A 363 18.18 12.44 4.69
CA ILE A 363 19.44 13.06 5.17
C ILE A 363 19.87 12.44 6.50
N ASP A 364 18.96 12.35 7.47
CA ASP A 364 19.24 11.74 8.78
C ASP A 364 19.75 10.30 8.64
N LYS A 365 19.18 9.55 7.69
CA LYS A 365 19.62 8.17 7.41
C LYS A 365 21.01 8.11 6.78
N VAL A 366 21.35 9.05 5.90
CA VAL A 366 22.73 9.14 5.39
C VAL A 366 23.69 9.46 6.54
N GLU A 367 23.33 10.38 7.43
CA GLU A 367 24.18 10.78 8.57
C GLU A 367 24.38 9.65 9.59
N LYS A 368 23.36 8.81 9.80
CA LYS A 368 23.45 7.59 10.64
C LYS A 368 24.18 6.43 9.98
N GLY A 369 24.43 6.51 8.69
CA GLY A 369 25.13 5.47 7.92
C GLY A 369 24.24 4.45 7.21
N ASP A 370 22.92 4.54 7.36
CA ASP A 370 21.96 3.60 6.79
C ASP A 370 21.85 3.68 5.25
N LEU A 371 22.39 4.75 4.65
CA LEU A 371 22.38 5.02 3.21
C LEU A 371 23.76 5.23 2.60
N ILE A 372 24.83 4.78 3.26
CA ILE A 372 26.20 4.92 2.75
C ILE A 372 26.50 3.92 1.62
N ASN A 373 25.95 2.71 1.72
CA ASN A 373 26.14 1.64 0.72
C ASN A 373 25.04 1.69 -0.34
#